data_AF-A0A431MG82-F1
#
_entry.id   AF-A0A431MG82-F1
#
_cell.length_a   1.000
_cell.length_b   1.000
_cell.length_c   1.000
_cell.angle_alpha   90.00
_cell.angle_beta   90.00
_cell.angle_gamma   90.00
#
_symmetry.space_group_name_H-M   'P 1'
#
loop_
_entity.id
_entity.type
_entity.pdbx_description
1 polymer ?
#
loop_
_entity_poly.entity_id
_entity_poly.type
_entity_poly.pdbx_seq_one_letter_code
_entity_poly.pdbx_strand_id
1 'polypeptide(L)'
;MRGYHYKAQLFGWYSQSTDTIVNALHGLMGKVCPGGFPINDVKAYFGGRGGQSELKKFQLTETRLRFILLNLVYVDQMGSSPFDVKYKGNEPHVDHIYPRHASLTKLGLPSSDVNHLGNYRFVGATDNIRKRGELPASYFSRLKHAGLDIRKHLLLDDFSADPSNLAFDEGTYREFRDRRLEVIWQIANSIVNPENAAAVL
;
A
#
# COMPACT_ATOMS: atom_id res chain seq x y z
N MET A 1 -8.05 -12.99 10.67
CA MET A 1 -8.72 -11.76 11.14
C MET A 1 -8.27 -10.48 10.42
N ARG A 2 -6.99 -10.27 10.10
CA ARG A 2 -6.52 -9.06 9.38
C ARG A 2 -7.24 -8.81 8.04
N GLY A 3 -7.48 -9.86 7.25
CA GLY A 3 -8.21 -9.73 5.98
C GLY A 3 -9.61 -9.14 6.12
N TYR A 4 -10.39 -9.55 7.12
CA TYR A 4 -11.71 -8.96 7.40
C TYR A 4 -11.62 -7.45 7.66
N HIS A 5 -10.71 -7.04 8.55
CA HIS A 5 -10.50 -5.64 8.91
C HIS A 5 -10.17 -4.78 7.68
N TYR A 6 -9.21 -5.22 6.86
CA TYR A 6 -8.81 -4.47 5.67
C TYR A 6 -9.87 -4.48 4.57
N LYS A 7 -10.56 -5.61 4.32
CA LYS A 7 -11.69 -5.65 3.37
C LYS A 7 -12.78 -4.64 3.80
N ALA A 8 -13.13 -4.62 5.08
CA ALA A 8 -14.15 -3.71 5.60
C ALA A 8 -13.81 -2.23 5.37
N GLN A 9 -12.54 -1.85 5.55
CA GLN A 9 -12.06 -0.49 5.30
C GLN A 9 -11.95 -0.16 3.80
N LEU A 10 -11.33 -1.05 3.01
CA LEU A 10 -11.11 -0.86 1.57
C LEU A 10 -12.42 -0.70 0.80
N PHE A 11 -13.39 -1.56 1.09
CA PHE A 11 -14.68 -1.62 0.40
C PHE A 11 -15.78 -0.82 1.09
N GLY A 12 -15.46 -0.14 2.20
CA GLY A 12 -16.40 0.71 2.91
C GLY A 12 -17.64 -0.05 3.37
N TRP A 13 -17.47 -1.29 3.85
CA TRP A 13 -18.57 -2.18 4.24
C TRP A 13 -19.51 -1.55 5.27
N TYR A 14 -19.02 -0.62 6.08
CA TYR A 14 -19.80 0.08 7.11
C TYR A 14 -20.03 1.57 6.79
N SER A 15 -19.87 1.98 5.53
CA SER A 15 -20.03 3.39 5.13
C SER A 15 -21.48 3.86 5.12
N GLN A 16 -22.44 2.93 5.10
CA GLN A 16 -23.89 3.21 5.07
C GLN A 16 -24.65 2.16 5.87
N SER A 17 -25.78 2.54 6.47
CA SER A 17 -26.68 1.64 7.20
C SER A 17 -25.99 0.80 8.29
N THR A 18 -25.05 1.41 9.02
CA THR A 18 -24.16 0.73 9.99
C THR A 18 -24.91 -0.15 10.97
N ASP A 19 -25.99 0.35 11.59
CA ASP A 19 -26.77 -0.41 12.58
C ASP A 19 -27.37 -1.69 11.99
N THR A 20 -27.96 -1.60 10.79
CA THR A 20 -28.49 -2.76 10.07
C THR A 20 -27.39 -3.78 9.77
N ILE A 21 -26.21 -3.30 9.38
CA ILE A 21 -25.07 -4.16 9.04
C ILE A 21 -24.51 -4.84 10.28
N VAL A 22 -24.38 -4.11 11.40
CA VAL A 22 -23.93 -4.67 12.68
C VAL A 22 -24.89 -5.76 13.16
N ASN A 23 -26.21 -5.52 13.10
CA ASN A 23 -27.21 -6.52 13.48
C ASN A 23 -27.14 -7.79 12.60
N ALA A 24 -27.01 -7.63 11.28
CA ALA A 24 -26.89 -8.76 10.37
C ALA A 24 -25.61 -9.56 10.63
N LEU A 25 -24.48 -8.89 10.83
CA LEU A 25 -23.20 -9.53 11.13
C LEU A 25 -23.19 -10.21 12.50
N HIS A 26 -23.89 -9.67 13.49
CA HIS A 26 -24.11 -10.36 14.76
C HIS A 26 -24.82 -11.70 14.54
N GLY A 27 -25.83 -11.75 13.68
CA GLY A 27 -26.52 -13.00 13.32
C GLY A 27 -25.65 -13.99 12.53
N LEU A 28 -24.72 -13.50 11.70
CA LEU A 28 -23.79 -14.34 10.93
C LEU A 28 -22.66 -14.90 11.80
N MET A 29 -22.03 -14.04 12.61
CA MET A 29 -20.87 -14.38 13.44
C MET A 29 -21.25 -15.01 14.79
N GLY A 30 -22.48 -14.79 15.27
CA GLY A 30 -22.97 -15.34 16.53
C GLY A 30 -23.30 -16.83 16.48
N LYS A 31 -23.18 -17.48 15.31
CA LYS A 31 -23.36 -18.92 15.14
C LYS A 31 -22.07 -19.66 15.47
N VAL A 32 -22.19 -20.87 16.01
CA VAL A 32 -21.04 -21.76 16.22
C VAL A 32 -20.38 -22.02 14.86
N CYS A 33 -19.09 -21.66 14.74
CA CYS A 33 -18.35 -21.75 13.50
C CYS A 33 -17.12 -22.65 13.69
N PRO A 34 -17.27 -23.98 13.52
CA PRO A 34 -16.19 -24.94 13.80
C PRO A 34 -15.00 -24.81 12.83
N GLY A 35 -15.21 -24.21 11.65
CA GLY A 35 -14.16 -23.91 10.67
C GLY A 35 -13.44 -22.57 10.87
N GLY A 36 -13.69 -21.86 11.97
CA GLY A 36 -13.11 -20.54 12.23
C GLY A 36 -13.98 -19.38 11.72
N PHE A 37 -13.37 -18.22 11.46
CA PHE A 37 -14.11 -17.01 11.11
C PHE A 37 -14.85 -17.13 9.75
N PRO A 38 -16.16 -16.84 9.67
CA PRO A 38 -16.98 -17.09 8.48
C PRO A 38 -16.82 -16.02 7.38
N ILE A 39 -15.60 -15.86 6.85
CA ILE A 39 -15.30 -14.79 5.89
C ILE A 39 -16.11 -14.90 4.59
N ASN A 40 -16.39 -16.12 4.12
CA ASN A 40 -17.14 -16.33 2.89
C ASN A 40 -18.61 -15.89 3.04
N ASP A 41 -19.23 -16.14 4.19
CA ASP A 41 -20.60 -15.69 4.47
C ASP A 41 -20.67 -14.16 4.56
N VAL A 42 -19.65 -13.54 5.18
CA VAL A 42 -19.50 -12.08 5.20
C VAL A 42 -19.36 -11.52 3.78
N LYS A 43 -18.50 -12.12 2.95
CA LYS A 43 -18.31 -11.71 1.55
C LYS A 43 -19.60 -11.85 0.75
N ALA A 44 -20.35 -12.94 0.94
CA ALA A 44 -21.64 -13.16 0.29
C ALA A 44 -22.67 -12.10 0.71
N TYR A 45 -22.73 -11.78 2.01
CA TYR A 45 -23.61 -10.73 2.53
C TYR A 45 -23.33 -9.36 1.88
N PHE A 46 -22.07 -8.93 1.82
CA PHE A 46 -21.72 -7.64 1.20
C PHE A 46 -21.84 -7.68 -0.32
N GLY A 47 -21.47 -8.79 -0.96
CA GLY A 47 -21.61 -8.98 -2.41
C GLY A 47 -23.07 -8.95 -2.86
N GLY A 48 -23.98 -9.57 -2.11
CA GLY A 48 -25.43 -9.53 -2.37
C GLY A 48 -26.05 -8.13 -2.28
N ARG A 49 -25.35 -7.19 -1.62
CA ARG A 49 -25.74 -5.77 -1.52
C ARG A 49 -25.05 -4.89 -2.57
N GLY A 50 -24.41 -5.49 -3.57
CA GLY A 50 -23.65 -4.79 -4.62
C GLY A 50 -22.28 -4.25 -4.15
N GLY A 51 -21.85 -4.60 -2.94
CA GLY A 51 -20.57 -4.20 -2.39
C GLY A 51 -19.41 -5.03 -2.95
N GLN A 52 -18.22 -4.43 -3.02
CA GLN A 52 -16.99 -5.16 -3.30
C GLN A 52 -16.59 -6.02 -2.09
N SER A 53 -16.00 -7.19 -2.35
CA SER A 53 -15.63 -8.15 -1.29
C SER A 53 -14.25 -8.77 -1.48
N GLU A 54 -13.59 -8.48 -2.60
CA GLU A 54 -12.26 -8.99 -2.96
C GLU A 54 -11.41 -7.89 -3.55
N LEU A 55 -10.13 -7.89 -3.16
CA LEU A 55 -9.16 -6.99 -3.76
C LEU A 55 -8.83 -7.49 -5.17
N LYS A 56 -8.85 -6.59 -6.16
CA LYS A 56 -8.55 -6.85 -7.56
C LYS A 56 -7.43 -5.91 -8.02
N LYS A 57 -6.62 -6.34 -8.98
CA LYS A 57 -5.42 -5.60 -9.41
C LYS A 57 -5.70 -4.16 -9.86
N PHE A 58 -6.84 -3.91 -10.53
CA PHE A 58 -7.19 -2.56 -10.98
C PHE A 58 -7.35 -1.55 -9.83
N GLN A 59 -7.74 -2.02 -8.63
CA GLN A 59 -7.93 -1.16 -7.45
C GLN A 59 -6.63 -0.52 -6.96
N LEU A 60 -5.45 -1.02 -7.37
CA LEU A 60 -4.17 -0.39 -7.06
C LEU A 60 -3.99 0.96 -7.77
N THR A 61 -4.77 1.21 -8.83
CA THR A 61 -4.74 2.48 -9.55
C THR A 61 -5.70 3.52 -8.95
N GLU A 62 -6.69 3.09 -8.15
CA GLU A 62 -7.69 3.96 -7.52
C GLU A 62 -7.07 4.90 -6.48
N THR A 63 -7.12 6.21 -6.72
CA THR A 63 -6.55 7.23 -5.84
C THR A 63 -7.04 7.12 -4.40
N ARG A 64 -8.32 6.81 -4.19
CA ARG A 64 -8.93 6.64 -2.85
C ARG A 64 -8.24 5.55 -2.03
N LEU A 65 -7.76 4.49 -2.67
CA LEU A 65 -7.24 3.30 -1.99
C LEU A 65 -5.73 3.37 -1.74
N ARG A 66 -5.02 4.31 -2.37
CA ARG A 66 -3.54 4.34 -2.34
C ARG A 66 -2.97 4.44 -0.94
N PHE A 67 -3.54 5.30 -0.09
CA PHE A 67 -3.05 5.49 1.27
C PHE A 67 -3.18 4.22 2.10
N ILE A 68 -4.37 3.61 2.12
CA ILE A 68 -4.64 2.41 2.91
C ILE A 68 -3.88 1.18 2.37
N LEU A 69 -3.75 1.03 1.05
CA LEU A 69 -2.94 -0.03 0.44
C LEU A 69 -1.46 0.12 0.81
N LEU A 70 -0.93 1.34 0.72
CA LEU A 70 0.46 1.60 1.11
C LEU A 70 0.67 1.33 2.59
N ASN A 71 -0.23 1.81 3.46
CA ASN A 71 -0.16 1.56 4.91
C ASN A 71 -0.20 0.08 5.25
N LEU A 72 -1.07 -0.68 4.61
CA LEU A 72 -1.15 -2.13 4.74
C LEU A 72 0.20 -2.79 4.44
N VAL A 73 0.84 -2.44 3.32
CA VAL A 73 2.16 -3.01 2.95
C VAL A 73 3.24 -2.66 3.97
N TYR A 74 3.25 -1.42 4.48
CA TYR A 74 4.19 -1.03 5.52
C TYR A 74 4.00 -1.80 6.84
N VAL A 75 2.75 -1.95 7.29
CA VAL A 75 2.43 -2.69 8.51
C VAL A 75 2.83 -4.16 8.40
N ASP A 76 2.68 -4.75 7.21
CA ASP A 76 3.10 -6.12 6.95
C ASP A 76 4.63 -6.26 7.02
N GLN A 77 5.36 -5.43 6.28
CA GLN A 77 6.83 -5.54 6.21
C GLN A 77 7.55 -5.12 7.50
N MET A 78 6.97 -4.22 8.30
CA MET A 78 7.61 -3.70 9.52
C MET A 78 7.01 -4.22 10.82
N GLY A 79 5.89 -4.93 10.77
CA GLY A 79 5.15 -5.42 11.94
C GLY A 79 4.33 -4.35 12.69
N SER A 80 4.54 -3.06 12.41
CA SER A 80 3.81 -1.94 12.99
C SER A 80 3.65 -0.78 12.00
N SER A 81 2.85 0.23 12.36
CA SER A 81 2.80 1.46 11.57
C SER A 81 4.21 2.05 11.44
N PRO A 82 4.64 2.44 10.24
CA PRO A 82 5.95 3.09 10.03
C PRO A 82 6.05 4.44 10.74
N PHE A 83 4.94 4.98 11.23
CA PHE A 83 4.87 6.24 11.96
C PHE A 83 4.21 6.02 13.32
N ASP A 84 4.96 6.34 14.36
CA ASP A 84 4.47 6.57 15.72
C ASP A 84 4.35 8.08 15.91
N VAL A 85 3.19 8.64 15.53
CA VAL A 85 3.00 10.09 15.46
C VAL A 85 3.04 10.67 16.87
N LYS A 86 4.13 11.38 17.19
CA LYS A 86 4.40 11.95 18.52
C LYS A 86 4.54 13.46 18.48
N TYR A 87 4.79 14.03 17.31
CA TYR A 87 4.95 15.47 17.10
C TYR A 87 4.67 15.83 15.64
N LYS A 88 4.22 17.06 15.37
CA LYS A 88 3.77 17.53 14.04
C LYS A 88 4.73 17.23 12.86
N GLY A 89 6.02 17.10 13.13
CA GLY A 89 7.05 16.83 12.11
C GLY A 89 7.19 15.35 11.69
N ASN A 90 6.59 14.41 12.43
CA ASN A 90 6.65 12.98 12.13
C ASN A 90 5.32 12.40 11.61
N GLU A 91 4.37 13.27 11.27
CA GLU A 91 3.14 12.87 10.60
C GLU A 91 3.47 12.21 9.24
N PRO A 92 2.77 11.12 8.88
CA PRO A 92 3.00 10.40 7.62
C PRO A 92 2.61 11.26 6.42
N HIS A 93 3.58 11.53 5.53
CA HIS A 93 3.34 12.14 4.24
C HIS A 93 3.56 11.11 3.12
N VAL A 94 2.70 11.15 2.10
CA VAL A 94 2.95 10.41 0.85
C VAL A 94 3.94 11.21 0.01
N ASP A 95 5.07 10.59 -0.31
CA ASP A 95 6.14 11.15 -1.16
C ASP A 95 6.31 10.30 -2.43
N HIS A 96 6.76 10.93 -3.50
CA HIS A 96 7.18 10.24 -4.70
C HIS A 96 8.66 9.85 -4.60
N ILE A 97 8.96 8.56 -4.81
CA ILE A 97 10.32 8.03 -4.85
C ILE A 97 11.10 8.78 -5.94
N TYR A 98 10.60 8.70 -7.18
CA TYR A 98 11.01 9.56 -8.29
C TYR A 98 10.28 10.90 -8.21
N PRO A 99 10.97 12.04 -8.06
CA PRO A 99 10.34 13.34 -7.80
C PRO A 99 9.35 13.76 -8.88
N ARG A 100 8.10 14.08 -8.48
CA ARG A 100 7.01 14.43 -9.40
C ARG A 100 7.39 15.48 -10.43
N HIS A 101 7.90 16.63 -9.99
CA HIS A 101 8.23 17.74 -10.90
C HIS A 101 9.28 17.34 -11.93
N ALA A 102 10.36 16.67 -11.50
CA ALA A 102 11.43 16.24 -12.40
C ALA A 102 10.92 15.17 -13.38
N SER A 103 10.14 14.19 -12.92
CA SER A 103 9.55 13.15 -13.78
C SER A 103 8.64 13.74 -14.86
N LEU A 104 7.83 14.76 -14.52
CA LEU A 104 6.96 15.42 -15.50
C LEU A 104 7.75 16.28 -16.50
N THR A 105 8.72 17.06 -16.02
CA THR A 105 9.38 18.11 -16.84
C THR A 105 10.62 17.64 -17.57
N LYS A 106 11.36 16.66 -17.02
CA LYS A 106 12.63 16.18 -17.58
C LYS A 106 12.51 14.84 -18.28
N LEU A 107 11.65 13.93 -17.78
CA LEU A 107 11.39 12.63 -18.43
C LEU A 107 10.14 12.65 -19.32
N GLY A 108 9.37 13.74 -19.33
CA GLY A 108 8.16 13.86 -20.15
C GLY A 108 7.04 12.88 -19.78
N LEU A 109 7.08 12.29 -18.58
CA LEU A 109 6.11 11.29 -18.17
C LEU A 109 4.73 11.90 -17.93
N PRO A 110 3.63 11.21 -18.27
CA PRO A 110 2.29 11.71 -17.99
C PRO A 110 1.98 11.71 -16.49
N SER A 111 1.10 12.60 -16.06
CA SER A 111 0.69 12.73 -14.65
C SER A 111 0.13 11.44 -14.06
N SER A 112 -0.59 10.65 -14.85
CA SER A 112 -1.10 9.33 -14.45
C SER A 112 0.03 8.33 -14.17
N ASP A 113 1.11 8.37 -14.95
CA ASP A 113 2.27 7.49 -14.76
C ASP A 113 3.05 7.87 -13.51
N VAL A 114 3.21 9.17 -13.23
CA VAL A 114 3.97 9.67 -12.08
C VAL A 114 3.20 9.50 -10.78
N ASN A 115 1.89 9.76 -10.80
CA ASN A 115 1.00 9.61 -9.64
C ASN A 115 0.50 8.18 -9.52
N HIS A 116 1.43 7.26 -9.25
CA HIS A 116 1.20 5.83 -9.28
C HIS A 116 1.66 5.19 -7.97
N LEU A 117 0.93 4.17 -7.49
CA LEU A 117 1.20 3.52 -6.20
C LEU A 117 2.62 2.96 -6.11
N GLY A 118 3.12 2.38 -7.21
CA GLY A 118 4.51 1.91 -7.33
C GLY A 118 5.57 3.01 -7.15
N ASN A 119 5.24 4.29 -7.35
CA ASN A 119 6.13 5.42 -7.12
C ASN A 119 5.89 6.11 -5.76
N TYR A 120 4.91 5.68 -4.98
CA TYR A 120 4.62 6.27 -3.67
C TYR A 120 5.29 5.54 -2.52
N ARG A 121 5.68 6.31 -1.52
CA ARG A 121 6.14 5.82 -0.22
C ARG A 121 5.63 6.73 0.88
N PHE A 122 5.73 6.27 2.12
CA PHE A 122 5.59 7.17 3.24
C PHE A 122 6.94 7.68 3.73
N VAL A 123 6.91 8.92 4.23
CA VAL A 123 8.04 9.61 4.84
C VAL A 123 7.50 10.60 5.89
N GLY A 124 8.29 10.93 6.91
CA GLY A 124 7.90 11.97 7.87
C GLY A 124 7.89 13.35 7.20
N ALA A 125 7.02 14.25 7.64
CA ALA A 125 6.87 15.59 7.08
C ALA A 125 8.21 16.35 6.96
N THR A 126 9.06 16.31 8.00
CA THR A 126 10.37 16.98 8.00
C THR A 126 11.32 16.40 6.95
N ASP A 127 11.36 15.08 6.80
CA ASP A 127 12.25 14.40 5.85
C ASP A 127 11.80 14.62 4.40
N ASN A 128 10.50 14.73 4.18
CA ASN A 128 9.95 15.10 2.87
C ASN A 128 10.42 16.51 2.46
N ILE A 129 10.33 17.48 3.38
CA ILE A 129 10.80 18.86 3.14
C ILE A 129 12.31 18.89 2.87
N ARG A 130 13.10 18.08 3.59
CA ARG A 130 14.56 17.99 3.40
C ARG A 130 14.96 17.35 2.08
N LYS A 131 14.17 16.42 1.53
CA LYS A 131 14.45 15.77 0.24
C LYS A 131 14.52 16.76 -0.93
N ARG A 132 13.75 17.86 -0.90
CA ARG A 132 13.79 18.96 -1.90
C ARG A 132 13.85 18.53 -3.38
N GLY A 133 13.22 17.41 -3.74
CA GLY A 133 13.26 16.90 -5.12
C GLY A 133 14.58 16.27 -5.55
N GLU A 134 15.43 15.88 -4.61
CA GLU A 134 16.63 15.06 -4.85
C GLU A 134 16.27 13.78 -5.61
N LEU A 135 17.11 13.41 -6.59
CA LEU A 135 16.94 12.21 -7.41
C LEU A 135 17.10 10.95 -6.54
N PRO A 136 16.37 9.87 -6.84
CA PRO A 136 16.29 8.70 -5.96
C PRO A 136 17.67 8.06 -5.72
N ALA A 137 18.48 7.84 -6.76
CA ALA A 137 19.82 7.26 -6.59
C ALA A 137 20.70 8.05 -5.61
N SER A 138 20.76 9.38 -5.76
CA SER A 138 21.51 10.26 -4.85
C SER A 138 20.95 10.20 -3.43
N TYR A 139 19.63 10.36 -3.30
CA TYR A 139 18.94 10.41 -2.01
C TYR A 139 19.18 9.13 -1.19
N PHE A 140 18.92 7.96 -1.78
CA PHE A 140 19.05 6.69 -1.07
C PHE A 140 20.51 6.29 -0.86
N SER A 141 21.42 6.64 -1.79
CA SER A 141 22.85 6.49 -1.54
C SER A 141 23.25 7.26 -0.29
N ARG A 142 22.86 8.54 -0.19
CA ARG A 142 23.18 9.38 0.98
C ARG A 142 22.62 8.81 2.28
N LEU A 143 21.38 8.31 2.28
CA LEU A 143 20.79 7.67 3.48
C LEU A 143 21.55 6.40 3.86
N LYS A 144 21.90 5.56 2.88
CA LYS A 144 22.64 4.32 3.10
C LYS A 144 24.05 4.58 3.65
N HIS A 145 24.76 5.57 3.12
CA HIS A 145 26.06 6.01 3.64
C HIS A 145 25.95 6.58 5.08
N ALA A 146 24.81 7.16 5.44
CA ALA A 146 24.52 7.60 6.81
C ALA A 146 24.11 6.45 7.76
N GLY A 147 24.19 5.19 7.32
CA GLY A 147 23.86 4.01 8.12
C GLY A 147 22.37 3.74 8.30
N LEU A 148 21.50 4.40 7.52
CA LEU A 148 20.06 4.17 7.58
C LEU A 148 19.66 2.96 6.73
N ASP A 149 18.78 2.12 7.28
CA ASP A 149 18.23 0.97 6.55
C ASP A 149 17.18 1.43 5.52
N ILE A 150 17.61 1.61 4.28
CA ILE A 150 16.76 2.13 3.21
C ILE A 150 15.70 1.13 2.73
N ARG A 151 15.79 -0.17 3.09
CA ARG A 151 14.73 -1.16 2.83
C ARG A 151 13.41 -0.74 3.48
N LYS A 152 13.50 0.06 4.55
CA LYS A 152 12.34 0.64 5.22
C LYS A 152 11.53 1.62 4.34
N HIS A 153 12.00 1.97 3.15
CA HIS A 153 11.20 2.74 2.18
C HIS A 153 10.44 1.85 1.18
N LEU A 154 10.34 0.54 1.46
CA LEU A 154 9.74 -0.47 0.58
C LEU A 154 10.41 -0.47 -0.80
N LEU A 155 11.73 -0.28 -0.83
CA LEU A 155 12.51 -0.46 -2.05
C LEU A 155 12.65 -1.96 -2.32
N LEU A 156 12.73 -2.35 -3.59
CA LEU A 156 13.06 -3.72 -3.97
C LEU A 156 14.50 -4.05 -3.52
N ASP A 157 14.81 -5.32 -3.30
CA ASP A 157 16.07 -5.75 -2.68
C ASP A 157 17.30 -5.34 -3.49
N ASP A 158 17.26 -5.46 -4.81
CA ASP A 158 18.31 -5.07 -5.74
C ASP A 158 18.57 -3.55 -5.73
N PHE A 159 17.52 -2.72 -5.67
CA PHE A 159 17.66 -1.27 -5.56
C PHE A 159 18.07 -0.82 -4.14
N SER A 160 17.75 -1.61 -3.12
CA SER A 160 18.22 -1.37 -1.75
C SER A 160 19.69 -1.77 -1.57
N ALA A 161 20.11 -2.85 -2.25
CA ALA A 161 21.49 -3.32 -2.29
C ALA A 161 22.38 -2.34 -3.04
N ASP A 162 21.91 -1.79 -4.16
CA ASP A 162 22.60 -0.76 -4.92
C ASP A 162 21.64 0.35 -5.37
N PRO A 163 21.60 1.49 -4.66
CA PRO A 163 20.75 2.62 -5.03
C PRO A 163 21.11 3.28 -6.37
N SER A 164 22.31 3.02 -6.93
CA SER A 164 22.68 3.57 -8.25
C SER A 164 21.81 3.00 -9.36
N ASN A 165 21.19 1.83 -9.14
CA ASN A 165 20.18 1.25 -10.03
C ASN A 165 18.91 2.10 -10.13
N LEU A 166 18.67 3.07 -9.23
CA LEU A 166 17.58 4.04 -9.34
C LEU A 166 17.96 5.21 -10.29
N ALA A 167 18.48 4.87 -11.46
CA ALA A 167 18.84 5.84 -12.48
C ALA A 167 17.63 6.68 -12.90
N PHE A 168 17.88 7.96 -13.22
CA PHE A 168 16.85 8.92 -13.57
C PHE A 168 16.65 8.96 -15.10
N ASP A 169 16.06 7.89 -15.61
CA ASP A 169 15.62 7.74 -17.00
C ASP A 169 14.25 7.04 -17.05
N GLU A 170 13.58 7.10 -18.20
CA GLU A 170 12.23 6.56 -18.36
C GLU A 170 12.18 5.03 -18.21
N GLY A 171 13.17 4.31 -18.77
CA GLY A 171 13.19 2.85 -18.75
C GLY A 171 13.30 2.32 -17.33
N THR A 172 14.31 2.81 -16.60
CA THR A 172 14.53 2.46 -15.19
C THR A 172 13.34 2.85 -14.33
N TYR A 173 12.75 4.04 -14.55
CA TYR A 173 11.56 4.46 -13.82
C TYR A 173 10.39 3.49 -13.97
N ARG A 174 10.05 3.13 -15.21
CA ARG A 174 8.90 2.24 -15.50
C ARG A 174 9.15 0.85 -14.93
N GLU A 175 10.36 0.32 -15.13
CA GLU A 175 10.74 -0.98 -14.60
C GLU A 175 10.62 -1.04 -13.07
N PHE A 176 11.24 -0.08 -12.37
CA PHE A 176 11.16 0.02 -10.91
C PHE A 176 9.71 0.14 -10.43
N ARG A 177 8.95 1.05 -11.03
CA ARG A 177 7.55 1.33 -10.66
C ARG A 177 6.68 0.08 -10.80
N ASP A 178 6.83 -0.66 -11.90
CA ASP A 178 5.97 -1.78 -12.24
C ASP A 178 6.34 -3.03 -11.42
N ARG A 179 7.64 -3.31 -11.26
CA ARG A 179 8.13 -4.37 -10.37
C ARG A 179 7.69 -4.13 -8.92
N ARG A 180 7.81 -2.89 -8.45
CA ARG A 180 7.36 -2.52 -7.10
C ARG A 180 5.86 -2.60 -6.95
N LEU A 181 5.08 -2.23 -7.97
CA LEU A 181 3.62 -2.40 -7.96
C LEU A 181 3.24 -3.89 -7.82
N GLU A 182 3.95 -4.78 -8.50
CA GLU A 182 3.70 -6.22 -8.41
C GLU A 182 3.96 -6.76 -6.99
N VAL A 183 5.05 -6.34 -6.35
CA VAL A 183 5.33 -6.71 -4.95
C VAL A 183 4.25 -6.16 -4.01
N ILE A 184 3.83 -4.91 -4.20
CA ILE A 184 2.71 -4.31 -3.45
C ILE A 184 1.43 -5.12 -3.65
N TRP A 185 1.13 -5.54 -4.88
CA TRP A 185 -0.03 -6.39 -5.19
C TRP A 185 0.04 -7.72 -4.45
N GLN A 186 1.17 -8.43 -4.52
CA GLN A 186 1.34 -9.73 -3.89
C GLN A 186 1.11 -9.66 -2.37
N ILE A 187 1.72 -8.69 -1.71
CA ILE A 187 1.57 -8.45 -0.27
C ILE A 187 0.10 -8.11 0.04
N ALA A 188 -0.45 -7.09 -0.62
CA ALA A 188 -1.82 -6.65 -0.36
C ALA A 188 -2.86 -7.75 -0.61
N ASN A 189 -2.71 -8.51 -1.70
CA ASN A 189 -3.59 -9.62 -2.03
C ASN A 189 -3.51 -10.74 -0.99
N SER A 190 -2.31 -11.11 -0.53
CA SER A 190 -2.15 -12.16 0.50
C SER A 190 -2.82 -11.81 1.83
N ILE A 191 -2.86 -10.52 2.17
CA ILE A 191 -3.43 -10.02 3.43
C ILE A 191 -4.93 -9.80 3.32
N VAL A 192 -5.40 -9.23 2.22
CA VAL A 192 -6.80 -8.85 2.00
C VAL A 192 -7.63 -10.04 1.52
N ASN A 193 -7.05 -10.94 0.74
CA ASN A 193 -7.70 -12.14 0.24
C ASN A 193 -6.98 -13.42 0.74
N PRO A 194 -6.76 -13.59 2.07
CA PRO A 194 -6.02 -14.73 2.60
C PRO A 194 -6.69 -16.07 2.29
N GLU A 195 -8.01 -16.06 2.09
CA GLU A 195 -8.80 -17.24 1.70
C GLU A 195 -8.40 -17.79 0.32
N ASN A 196 -7.87 -16.94 -0.57
CA ASN A 196 -7.49 -17.36 -1.92
C ASN A 196 -6.14 -18.09 -1.92
N ALA A 197 -5.30 -17.91 -0.91
CA ALA A 197 -4.04 -18.64 -0.75
C ALA A 197 -4.27 -20.07 -0.22
N ALA A 198 -5.33 -20.26 0.58
CA ALA A 198 -5.68 -21.56 1.17
C ALA A 198 -6.39 -22.51 0.19
N ALA A 199 -6.87 -22.03 -0.96
CA ALA A 199 -7.59 -22.82 -1.96
C ALA A 199 -6.68 -23.53 -2.98
N VAL A 200 -5.34 -23.50 -2.78
CA VAL A 200 -4.32 -24.08 -3.68
C VAL A 200 -3.61 -25.28 -3.03
N LEU A 201 -4.21 -25.88 -2.00
CA LEU A 201 -3.80 -27.14 -1.38
C LEU A 201 -4.94 -28.16 -1.47
#